data_AF-A0A3N5M2L4-F1
#
_entry.id   AF-A0A3N5M2L4-F1
#
_cell.length_a   1.000
_cell.length_b   1.000
_cell.length_c   1.000
_cell.angle_alpha   90.00
_cell.angle_beta   90.00
_cell.angle_gamma   90.00
#
_symmetry.space_group_name_H-M   'P 1'
#
loop_
_entity.id
_entity.type
_entity.pdbx_description
1 polymer ?
#
loop_
_entity_poly.entity_id
_entity_poly.type
_entity_poly.pdbx_seq_one_letter_code
_entity_poly.pdbx_strand_id
1 'polypeptide(L)'
;MNKFIRSMVALLFLLTAACSLFPTPGGLPAATQTPPATASPPPATKTSQPVTETVDTTGPVTLQIWLPPQFDPASGTEAGQLLENHLNQFAERHPGVR
;
A
#
# COMPACT_ATOMS: atom_id res chain seq x y z
N MET A 1 26.79 37.18 24.46
CA MET A 1 27.16 36.04 23.60
C MET A 1 27.20 34.69 24.32
N ASN A 2 27.96 34.53 25.41
CA ASN A 2 28.22 33.20 26.02
C ASN A 2 26.99 32.47 26.59
N LYS A 3 25.93 33.19 27.00
CA LYS A 3 24.69 32.58 27.52
C LYS A 3 23.86 31.91 26.42
N PHE A 4 23.81 32.54 25.23
CA PHE A 4 23.13 31.98 24.05
C PHE A 4 23.88 30.77 23.51
N ILE A 5 25.22 30.83 23.45
CA ILE A 5 26.05 29.70 23.02
C ILE A 5 25.91 28.52 23.99
N ARG A 6 25.89 28.78 25.31
CA ARG A 6 25.63 27.74 26.32
C ARG A 6 24.24 27.11 26.17
N SER A 7 23.22 27.92 25.91
CA SER A 7 21.86 27.43 25.68
C SER A 7 21.76 26.60 24.39
N MET A 8 22.44 27.02 23.32
CA MET A 8 22.46 26.31 22.04
C MET A 8 23.20 24.97 22.15
N VAL A 9 24.33 24.93 22.86
CA VAL A 9 25.09 23.70 23.11
C VAL A 9 24.30 22.75 24.00
N ALA A 10 23.62 23.25 25.03
CA ALA A 10 22.76 22.43 25.88
C ALA A 10 21.59 21.82 25.10
N LEU A 11 20.95 22.59 24.21
CA LEU A 11 19.88 22.12 23.33
C LEU A 11 20.38 21.05 22.35
N LEU A 12 21.57 21.26 21.77
CA LEU A 12 22.18 20.30 20.84
C LEU A 12 22.49 18.97 21.52
N PHE A 13 23.02 18.99 22.74
CA PHE A 13 23.25 17.77 23.53
C PHE A 13 21.95 17.02 23.82
N LEU A 14 20.88 17.74 24.16
CA LEU A 14 19.57 17.15 24.43
C LEU A 14 18.98 16.43 23.20
N LEU A 15 19.14 17.00 22.00
CA LEU A 15 18.67 16.38 20.75
C LEU A 15 19.43 15.09 20.42
N THR A 16 20.75 15.04 20.66
CA THR A 16 21.56 13.84 20.36
C THR A 16 21.26 12.66 21.28
N ALA A 17 20.86 12.91 22.54
CA ALA A 17 20.48 11.84 23.47
C ALA A 17 19.18 11.13 23.06
N ALA A 18 18.27 11.82 22.36
CA ALA A 18 17.01 11.23 21.91
C ALA A 18 17.19 10.12 20.85
N CYS A 19 18.28 10.14 20.08
CA CYS A 19 18.54 9.12 19.05
C CYS A 19 18.99 7.77 19.61
N SER A 20 19.42 7.68 20.88
CA SER A 20 19.91 6.42 21.48
C SER A 20 18.82 5.61 22.19
N LEU A 21 17.60 6.13 22.28
CA LEU A 21 16.43 5.41 22.81
C LEU A 21 15.61 4.70 21.72
N PHE A 22 16.08 4.69 20.47
CA PHE A 22 15.39 3.97 19.41
C PHE A 22 15.55 2.46 19.63
N PRO A 23 14.47 1.72 19.94
CA PRO A 23 14.58 0.28 20.13
C PRO A 23 15.04 -0.35 18.82
N THR A 24 16.22 -0.97 18.82
CA THR A 24 16.67 -1.82 17.72
C THR A 24 15.63 -2.92 17.51
N PRO A 25 15.03 -3.06 16.31
CA PRO A 25 14.20 -4.20 15.98
C PRO A 25 15.10 -5.42 15.74
N GLY A 26 15.68 -5.94 16.82
CA GLY A 26 16.65 -7.05 16.82
C GLY A 26 16.06 -8.38 17.31
N GLY A 27 14.74 -8.48 17.46
CA GLY A 27 14.06 -9.73 17.80
C GLY A 27 13.36 -10.30 16.59
N LEU A 28 14.04 -11.12 15.80
CA LEU A 28 13.35 -12.03 14.88
C LEU A 28 12.52 -12.99 15.73
N PRO A 29 11.20 -13.16 15.49
CA PRO A 29 10.42 -14.17 16.19
C PRO A 29 11.02 -15.54 15.88
N ALA A 30 11.15 -16.39 16.91
CA ALA A 30 11.56 -17.78 16.74
C ALA A 30 10.67 -18.43 15.66
N ALA A 31 11.29 -19.08 14.68
CA ALA A 31 10.58 -19.74 13.60
C ALA A 31 9.66 -20.84 14.16
N THR A 32 8.36 -20.55 14.24
CA THR A 32 7.33 -21.56 14.48
C THR A 32 7.34 -22.52 13.30
N GLN A 33 7.67 -23.79 13.54
CA GLN A 33 7.58 -24.83 12.53
C GLN A 33 6.12 -24.94 12.06
N THR A 34 5.88 -24.61 10.79
CA THR A 34 4.58 -24.74 10.14
C THR A 34 4.19 -26.22 10.10
N PRO A 35 2.97 -26.59 10.54
CA PRO A 35 2.46 -27.96 10.35
C PRO A 35 2.48 -28.31 8.85
N PRO A 36 2.77 -29.57 8.47
CA PRO A 36 2.72 -29.98 7.08
C PRO A 36 1.31 -29.71 6.52
N ALA A 37 1.24 -28.96 5.42
CA ALA A 37 0.00 -28.66 4.74
C ALA A 37 -0.61 -29.97 4.21
N THR A 38 -1.80 -30.32 4.71
CA THR A 38 -2.67 -31.31 4.05
C THR A 38 -2.99 -30.77 2.66
N ALA A 39 -2.66 -31.54 1.61
CA ALA A 39 -2.94 -31.16 0.24
C ALA A 39 -4.46 -30.93 0.05
N SER A 40 -4.85 -29.68 -0.15
CA SER A 40 -6.19 -29.33 -0.60
C SER A 40 -6.33 -29.70 -2.08
N PRO A 41 -7.45 -30.29 -2.53
CA PRO A 41 -7.67 -30.55 -3.94
C PRO A 41 -7.53 -29.25 -4.75
N PRO A 42 -6.93 -29.30 -5.95
CA PRO A 42 -6.69 -28.11 -6.74
C PRO A 42 -8.02 -27.40 -7.04
N PRO A 43 -8.11 -26.07 -6.84
CA PRO A 43 -9.29 -25.32 -7.23
C PRO A 43 -9.54 -25.54 -8.73
N ALA A 44 -10.78 -25.84 -9.10
CA ALA A 44 -11.16 -25.96 -10.50
C ALA A 44 -10.89 -24.61 -11.20
N THR A 45 -9.82 -24.58 -12.00
CA THR A 45 -9.41 -23.39 -12.76
C THR A 45 -10.50 -23.10 -13.78
N LYS A 46 -11.32 -22.07 -13.54
CA LYS A 46 -12.10 -21.46 -14.61
C LYS A 46 -11.10 -20.74 -15.51
N THR A 47 -10.72 -21.37 -16.61
CA THR A 47 -9.93 -20.73 -17.66
C THR A 47 -10.76 -19.59 -18.24
N SER A 48 -10.47 -18.36 -17.83
CA SER A 48 -10.97 -17.18 -18.55
C SER A 48 -10.34 -17.19 -19.93
N GLN A 49 -11.14 -17.31 -20.98
CA GLN A 49 -10.63 -17.13 -22.33
C GLN A 49 -10.21 -15.66 -22.49
N PRO A 50 -9.00 -15.39 -23.00
CA PRO A 50 -8.61 -14.03 -23.32
C PRO A 50 -9.51 -13.53 -24.45
N VAL A 51 -10.43 -12.62 -24.12
CA VAL A 51 -11.11 -11.82 -25.13
C VAL A 51 -10.04 -10.91 -25.71
N THR A 52 -9.66 -11.16 -26.97
CA THR A 52 -8.74 -10.27 -27.69
C THR A 52 -9.58 -9.11 -28.20
N GLU A 53 -9.73 -8.08 -27.38
CA GLU A 53 -10.32 -6.82 -27.81
C GLU A 53 -9.26 -6.03 -28.57
N THR A 54 -9.54 -5.72 -29.83
CA THR A 54 -8.73 -4.78 -30.62
C THR A 54 -8.91 -3.39 -30.01
N VAL A 55 -8.00 -2.98 -29.13
CA VAL A 55 -8.01 -1.64 -28.52
C VAL A 55 -7.72 -0.61 -29.61
N ASP A 56 -8.75 0.10 -30.05
CA ASP A 56 -8.58 1.29 -30.88
C ASP A 56 -7.84 2.34 -30.05
N THR A 57 -6.57 2.60 -30.39
CA THR A 57 -5.66 3.43 -29.59
C THR A 57 -5.89 4.92 -29.80
N THR A 58 -6.92 5.27 -30.58
CA THR A 58 -7.25 6.63 -31.01
C THR A 58 -8.37 7.23 -30.16
N GLY A 59 -8.28 7.11 -28.84
CA GLY A 59 -9.32 7.57 -27.92
C GLY A 59 -8.94 7.42 -26.44
N PRO A 60 -9.79 7.90 -25.51
CA PRO A 60 -9.59 7.65 -24.08
C PRO A 60 -9.55 6.15 -23.79
N VAL A 61 -8.57 5.72 -23.00
CA VAL A 61 -8.38 4.31 -22.63
C VAL A 61 -9.28 3.99 -21.44
N THR A 62 -10.17 3.01 -21.59
CA THR A 62 -11.02 2.54 -20.49
C THR A 62 -10.35 1.37 -19.77
N LEU A 63 -10.18 1.48 -18.46
CA LEU A 63 -9.62 0.44 -17.59
C LEU A 63 -10.73 -0.30 -16.85
N GLN A 64 -10.93 -1.58 -17.20
CA GLN A 64 -11.87 -2.44 -16.50
C GLN A 64 -11.15 -3.20 -15.37
N ILE A 65 -11.60 -2.97 -14.13
CA ILE A 65 -11.01 -3.56 -12.92
C ILE A 65 -12.01 -4.52 -12.30
N TRP A 66 -11.58 -5.75 -12.02
CA TRP A 66 -12.35 -6.70 -11.23
C TRP A 66 -12.11 -6.48 -9.76
N LEU A 67 -13.19 -6.30 -9.00
CA LEU A 67 -13.10 -5.85 -7.62
C LEU A 67 -13.83 -6.80 -6.65
N PRO A 68 -13.18 -7.22 -5.56
CA PRO A 68 -13.87 -7.93 -4.48
C PRO A 68 -14.92 -7.06 -3.78
N PRO A 69 -15.97 -7.65 -3.17
CA PRO A 69 -17.07 -6.89 -2.57
C PRO A 69 -16.65 -5.89 -1.48
N GLN A 70 -15.62 -6.23 -0.70
CA GLN A 70 -15.12 -5.34 0.36
C GLN A 70 -14.42 -4.08 -0.15
N PHE A 71 -14.09 -4.02 -1.43
CA PHE A 71 -13.51 -2.83 -2.05
C PHE A 71 -14.52 -2.06 -2.90
N ASP A 72 -15.75 -2.55 -3.04
CA ASP A 72 -16.79 -1.86 -3.81
C ASP A 72 -17.00 -0.45 -3.22
N PRO A 73 -16.75 0.63 -3.98
CA PRO A 73 -16.97 2.00 -3.52
C PRO A 73 -18.42 2.24 -3.07
N ALA A 74 -19.39 1.56 -3.70
CA ALA A 74 -20.80 1.67 -3.36
C ALA A 74 -21.17 0.93 -2.06
N SER A 75 -20.31 0.04 -1.56
CA SER A 75 -20.55 -0.70 -0.30
C SER A 75 -20.40 0.15 0.96
N GLY A 76 -19.82 1.36 0.85
CA GLY A 76 -19.59 2.25 1.99
C GLY A 76 -18.50 1.78 2.97
N THR A 77 -17.75 0.74 2.61
CA THR A 77 -16.61 0.25 3.41
C THR A 77 -15.44 1.24 3.40
N GLU A 78 -14.60 1.23 4.45
CA GLU A 78 -13.38 2.04 4.50
C GLU A 78 -12.43 1.72 3.33
N ALA A 79 -12.29 0.43 3.01
CA ALA A 79 -11.46 -0.02 1.89
C ALA A 79 -11.99 0.46 0.53
N GLY A 80 -13.32 0.49 0.33
CA GLY A 80 -13.92 1.06 -0.88
C GLY A 80 -13.67 2.56 -1.00
N GLN A 81 -13.78 3.32 0.09
CA GLN A 81 -13.49 4.76 0.11
C GLN A 81 -12.01 5.06 -0.20
N LEU A 82 -11.09 4.27 0.37
CA LEU A 82 -9.65 4.40 0.08
C LEU A 82 -9.35 4.14 -1.40
N LEU A 83 -9.96 3.12 -1.98
CA LEU A 83 -9.79 2.81 -3.39
C LEU A 83 -10.35 3.93 -4.28
N GLU A 84 -11.54 4.44 -3.98
CA GLU A 84 -12.15 5.55 -4.73
C GLU A 84 -11.22 6.78 -4.74
N ASN A 85 -10.65 7.14 -3.59
CA ASN A 85 -9.68 8.25 -3.51
C ASN A 85 -8.45 8.00 -4.40
N HIS A 86 -7.91 6.78 -4.41
CA HIS A 86 -6.78 6.42 -5.26
C HIS A 86 -7.14 6.48 -6.75
N LEU A 87 -8.33 6.04 -7.14
CA LEU A 87 -8.82 6.11 -8.52
C LEU A 87 -9.01 7.57 -8.97
N ASN A 88 -9.53 8.43 -8.09
CA ASN A 88 -9.66 9.86 -8.37
C ASN A 88 -8.29 10.51 -8.60
N GLN A 89 -7.31 10.26 -7.72
CA GLN A 89 -5.93 10.74 -7.90
C GLN A 89 -5.25 10.17 -9.15
N PHE A 90 -5.61 8.96 -9.55
CA PHE A 90 -5.15 8.37 -10.80
C PHE A 90 -5.74 9.10 -12.01
N ALA A 91 -7.05 9.34 -12.03
CA ALA A 91 -7.73 10.04 -13.13
C ALA A 91 -7.21 11.47 -13.32
N GLU A 92 -6.90 12.19 -12.23
CA GLU A 92 -6.29 13.52 -12.29
C GLU A 92 -4.92 13.52 -12.98
N ARG A 93 -4.11 12.49 -12.71
CA ARG A 93 -2.76 12.34 -13.30
C ARG A 93 -2.79 11.73 -14.70
N HIS A 94 -3.88 11.06 -15.07
CA HIS A 94 -4.04 10.33 -16.32
C HIS A 94 -5.37 10.70 -17.00
N PRO A 95 -5.54 11.95 -17.49
CA PRO A 95 -6.82 12.44 -18.01
C PRO A 95 -7.32 11.71 -19.28
N GLY A 96 -6.43 10.97 -19.95
CA GLY A 96 -6.77 10.11 -21.09
C GLY A 96 -7.14 8.67 -20.72
N VAL A 97 -7.19 8.34 -19.42
CA VAL A 97 -7.56 7.01 -18.90
C VAL A 97 -8.78 7.15 -18.00
N ARG A 98 -9.75 6.24 -18.15
CA ARG A 98 -11.01 6.24 -17.40
C ARG A 98 -11.31 4.88 -16.81
#